data_AF-A0A3N2KG63-F1
#
_entry.id   AF-A0A3N2KG63-F1
#
_cell.length_a   1.000
_cell.length_b   1.000
_cell.length_c   1.000
_cell.angle_alpha   90.00
_cell.angle_beta   90.00
_cell.angle_gamma   90.00
#
_symmetry.space_group_name_H-M   'P 1'
#
loop_
_entity.id
_entity.type
_entity.pdbx_description
1 polymer ?
#
loop_
_entity_poly.entity_id
_entity_poly.type
_entity_poly.pdbx_seq_one_letter_code
_entity_poly.pdbx_strand_id
1 'polypeptide(L)'
;MHEINLYQTHLTEGQWSYINKEFLENDRRKRKYSLQSVFEAILYLLVSGCQWRRLPHDYPAWKSVYYYYHKWRQEGRVEHFLEKLVRKIRRKRGQASSPLCSLFNS
;
A
#
# COMPACT_ATOMS: atom_id res chain seq x y z
N MET A 1 5.13 -2.21 -23.52
CA MET A 1 3.74 -1.78 -23.25
C MET A 1 3.80 -0.80 -22.09
N HIS A 2 3.52 0.48 -22.33
CA HIS A 2 3.54 1.50 -21.28
C HIS A 2 2.32 1.30 -20.37
N GLU A 3 2.53 0.82 -19.15
CA GLU A 3 1.52 0.87 -18.10
C GLU A 3 1.16 2.33 -17.86
N ILE A 4 -0.06 2.74 -18.21
CA ILE A 4 -0.57 4.07 -17.91
C ILE A 4 -0.75 4.13 -16.39
N ASN A 5 0.22 4.72 -15.71
CA ASN A 5 0.29 4.82 -14.27
C ASN A 5 -0.63 5.97 -13.81
N LEU A 6 -1.93 5.70 -13.73
CA LEU A 6 -2.95 6.70 -13.39
C LEU A 6 -2.84 7.19 -11.94
N TYR A 7 -2.21 6.41 -11.05
CA TYR A 7 -2.08 6.74 -9.63
C TYR A 7 -0.69 6.36 -9.09
N GLN A 8 -0.09 7.22 -8.25
CA GLN A 8 1.22 6.99 -7.59
C GLN A 8 1.27 5.75 -6.67
N THR A 9 0.17 5.00 -6.56
CA THR A 9 0.00 3.84 -5.68
C THR A 9 0.00 2.49 -6.41
N HIS A 10 0.25 2.48 -7.73
CA HIS A 10 0.40 1.24 -8.49
C HIS A 10 1.67 0.50 -8.10
N LEU A 11 1.56 -0.81 -7.83
CA LEU A 11 2.69 -1.65 -7.46
C LEU A 11 3.22 -2.37 -8.69
N THR A 12 4.54 -2.36 -8.89
CA THR A 12 5.14 -3.20 -9.93
C THR A 12 5.07 -4.67 -9.53
N GLU A 13 5.07 -5.57 -10.51
CA GLU A 13 5.00 -7.03 -10.27
C GLU A 13 6.08 -7.51 -9.28
N GLY A 14 7.30 -6.97 -9.38
CA GLY A 14 8.38 -7.29 -8.45
C GLY A 14 8.16 -6.79 -7.01
N GLN A 15 7.50 -5.63 -6.83
CA GLN A 15 7.10 -5.14 -5.50
C GLN A 15 5.96 -5.99 -4.94
N TRP A 16 4.98 -6.31 -5.78
CA TRP A 16 3.84 -7.14 -5.40
C TRP A 16 4.26 -8.55 -5.01
N SER A 17 5.16 -9.19 -5.76
CA SER A 17 5.67 -10.54 -5.46
C SER A 17 6.28 -10.63 -4.06
N TYR A 18 7.07 -9.63 -3.65
CA TYR A 18 7.63 -9.54 -2.31
C TYR A 18 6.54 -9.47 -1.23
N ILE A 19 5.53 -8.62 -1.44
CA ILE A 19 4.40 -8.43 -0.51
C ILE A 19 3.56 -9.69 -0.42
N ASN A 20 3.25 -10.28 -1.57
CA ASN A 20 2.41 -11.46 -1.66
C ASN A 20 3.05 -12.64 -0.92
N LYS A 21 4.35 -12.87 -1.16
CA LYS A 21 5.11 -13.92 -0.50
C LYS A 21 5.20 -13.72 1.01
N GLU A 22 5.43 -12.49 1.46
CA GLU A 22 5.64 -12.22 2.87
C GLU A 22 4.33 -12.19 3.69
N PHE A 23 3.19 -11.81 3.09
CA PHE A 23 1.98 -11.50 3.85
C PHE A 23 0.70 -12.24 3.41
N LEU A 24 0.66 -12.77 2.18
CA LEU A 24 -0.60 -13.19 1.53
C LEU A 24 -0.56 -14.61 0.93
N GLU A 25 0.62 -15.25 0.90
CA GLU A 25 0.88 -16.56 0.27
C GLU A 25 -0.02 -17.68 0.82
N ASN A 26 -0.51 -17.54 2.06
CA ASN A 26 -1.37 -18.53 2.72
C ASN A 26 -2.87 -18.39 2.45
N ASP A 27 -3.33 -17.34 1.76
CA ASP A 27 -4.76 -17.11 1.60
C ASP A 27 -5.23 -17.70 0.24
N ARG A 28 -5.58 -18.98 0.26
CA ARG A 28 -5.99 -19.81 -0.91
C ARG A 28 -7.45 -19.64 -1.35
N ARG A 29 -8.15 -18.59 -0.92
CA ARG A 29 -9.56 -18.38 -1.28
C ARG A 29 -9.72 -18.00 -2.74
N LYS A 30 -10.75 -18.53 -3.42
CA LYS A 30 -11.20 -18.01 -4.72
C LYS A 30 -11.70 -16.58 -4.52
N ARG A 31 -11.10 -15.61 -5.22
CA ARG A 31 -11.44 -14.18 -5.09
C ARG A 31 -11.95 -13.65 -6.42
N LYS A 32 -12.96 -12.78 -6.34
CA LYS A 32 -13.45 -12.00 -7.48
C LYS A 32 -12.46 -10.90 -7.90
N TYR A 33 -11.69 -10.36 -6.94
CA TYR A 33 -10.71 -9.31 -7.16
C TYR A 33 -9.31 -9.79 -6.80
N SER A 34 -8.31 -9.36 -7.57
CA SER A 34 -6.90 -9.61 -7.25
C SER A 34 -6.56 -8.93 -5.92
N LEU A 35 -5.73 -9.59 -5.12
CA LEU A 35 -5.24 -9.00 -3.87
C LEU A 35 -4.41 -7.75 -4.13
N GLN A 36 -3.72 -7.69 -5.27
CA GLN A 36 -2.96 -6.53 -5.71
C GLN A 36 -3.84 -5.30 -5.83
N SER A 37 -4.95 -5.37 -6.58
CA SER A 37 -5.83 -4.22 -6.77
C SER A 37 -6.53 -3.78 -5.48
N VAL A 38 -6.83 -4.74 -4.57
CA VAL A 38 -7.32 -4.41 -3.22
C VAL A 38 -6.27 -3.62 -2.43
N PHE A 39 -5.01 -4.03 -2.55
CA PHE A 39 -3.91 -3.42 -1.83
C PHE A 39 -3.56 -2.02 -2.37
N GLU A 40 -3.54 -1.87 -3.69
CA GLU A 40 -3.38 -0.57 -4.36
C GLU A 40 -4.50 0.40 -3.98
N ALA A 41 -5.74 -0.08 -3.84
CA ALA A 41 -6.86 0.71 -3.34
C ALA A 41 -6.66 1.17 -1.89
N ILE A 42 -6.12 0.30 -1.02
CA ILE A 42 -5.78 0.67 0.37
C ILE A 42 -4.68 1.72 0.39
N LEU A 43 -3.61 1.53 -0.40
CA LEU A 43 -2.53 2.50 -0.53
C LEU A 43 -3.05 3.84 -1.03
N TYR A 44 -3.93 3.83 -2.02
CA TYR A 44 -4.57 5.03 -2.55
C TYR A 44 -5.33 5.78 -1.45
N LEU A 45 -6.13 5.08 -0.65
CA LEU A 45 -6.88 5.68 0.46
C LEU A 45 -5.95 6.25 1.54
N LEU A 46 -4.86 5.57 1.86
CA LEU A 46 -3.89 6.01 2.87
C LEU A 46 -3.08 7.23 2.42
N VAL A 47 -2.70 7.29 1.15
CA VAL A 47 -1.92 8.42 0.59
C VAL A 47 -2.81 9.63 0.34
N SER A 48 -4.00 9.43 -0.22
CA SER A 48 -4.91 10.52 -0.58
C SER A 48 -5.76 11.03 0.59
N GLY A 49 -5.94 10.22 1.65
CA GLY A 49 -6.86 10.54 2.75
C GLY A 49 -8.33 10.59 2.32
N CYS A 50 -8.66 10.09 1.13
CA CYS A 50 -10.03 10.12 0.62
C CYS A 50 -10.97 9.28 1.48
N GLN A 51 -12.23 9.69 1.56
CA GLN A 51 -13.28 8.87 2.15
C GLN A 51 -13.43 7.55 1.36
N TRP A 52 -13.61 6.43 2.06
CA TRP A 52 -13.81 5.09 1.47
C TRP A 52 -14.88 5.06 0.37
N ARG A 53 -15.94 5.85 0.50
CA ARG A 53 -17.04 5.94 -0.48
C ARG A 53 -16.67 6.70 -1.76
N ARG A 54 -15.60 7.49 -1.73
CA ARG A 54 -15.07 8.25 -2.88
C ARG A 54 -13.94 7.49 -3.59
N LEU A 55 -13.78 6.20 -3.31
CA LEU A 55 -12.84 5.37 -4.04
C LEU A 55 -13.24 5.34 -5.53
N PRO A 56 -12.31 5.62 -6.47
CA PRO A 56 -12.58 5.55 -7.89
C PRO A 56 -13.16 4.19 -8.32
N HIS A 57 -14.01 4.19 -9.35
CA HIS A 57 -14.64 2.99 -9.88
C HIS A 57 -13.65 2.00 -10.53
N ASP A 58 -12.43 2.45 -10.82
CA ASP A 58 -11.33 1.62 -11.33
C ASP A 58 -10.85 0.61 -10.27
N TYR A 59 -11.08 0.89 -8.99
CA TYR A 59 -10.73 0.01 -7.90
C TYR A 59 -11.86 -0.95 -7.52
N PRO A 60 -11.53 -2.10 -6.89
CA PRO A 60 -12.55 -3.00 -6.34
C PRO A 60 -13.47 -2.27 -5.37
N ALA A 61 -14.73 -2.72 -5.30
CA ALA A 61 -15.75 -2.11 -4.47
C ALA A 61 -15.25 -1.82 -3.05
N TRP A 62 -15.45 -0.59 -2.56
CA TRP A 62 -14.92 -0.11 -1.28
C TRP A 62 -15.24 -1.03 -0.09
N LYS A 63 -16.40 -1.72 -0.12
CA LYS A 63 -16.80 -2.70 0.91
C LYS A 63 -15.82 -3.88 0.98
N SER A 64 -15.40 -4.39 -0.17
CA SER A 64 -14.42 -5.46 -0.26
C SER A 64 -13.05 -4.98 0.21
N VAL A 65 -12.64 -3.78 -0.19
CA VAL A 65 -11.38 -3.16 0.25
C VAL A 65 -11.36 -2.99 1.76
N TYR A 66 -12.44 -2.48 2.33
CA TYR A 66 -12.59 -2.30 3.77
C TYR A 66 -12.55 -3.63 4.54
N TYR A 67 -13.17 -4.69 4.02
CA TYR A 67 -13.10 -6.02 4.62
C TYR A 67 -11.65 -6.52 4.75
N TYR A 68 -10.86 -6.41 3.69
CA TYR A 68 -9.45 -6.81 3.73
C TYR A 68 -8.61 -5.91 4.63
N TYR A 69 -8.82 -4.58 4.55
CA TYR A 69 -8.15 -3.64 5.44
C TYR A 69 -8.41 -3.96 6.91
N HIS A 70 -9.68 -4.15 7.29
CA HIS A 70 -10.05 -4.49 8.66
C HIS A 70 -9.43 -5.81 9.11
N LYS A 71 -9.51 -6.86 8.27
CA LYS A 71 -8.91 -8.17 8.56
C LYS A 71 -7.40 -8.05 8.80
N TRP A 72 -6.68 -7.40 7.89
CA TRP A 72 -5.22 -7.28 8.01
C TRP A 72 -4.78 -6.33 9.12
N ARG A 73 -5.62 -5.35 9.49
CA ARG A 73 -5.40 -4.48 10.64
C ARG A 73 -5.50 -5.26 11.94
N GLN A 74 -6.53 -6.10 12.10
CA GLN A 74 -6.67 -6.98 13.27
C GLN A 74 -5.50 -7.96 13.40
N GLU A 75 -4.93 -8.39 12.28
CA GLU A 75 -3.76 -9.27 12.23
C GLU A 75 -2.42 -8.52 12.36
N GLY A 76 -2.42 -7.19 12.52
CA GLY A 76 -1.20 -6.37 12.65
C GLY A 76 -0.33 -6.27 11.37
N ARG A 77 -0.78 -6.85 10.25
CA ARG A 77 0.01 -6.94 9.01
C ARG A 77 0.13 -5.61 8.28
N VAL A 78 -0.92 -4.78 8.36
CA VAL A 78 -0.96 -3.47 7.67
C VAL A 78 0.13 -2.55 8.18
N GLU A 79 0.27 -2.44 9.50
CA GLU A 79 1.24 -1.56 10.16
C GLU A 79 2.67 -2.01 9.84
N HIS A 80 2.94 -3.31 9.97
CA HIS A 80 4.25 -3.90 9.65
C HIS A 80 4.66 -3.67 8.19
N PHE A 81 3.71 -3.86 7.27
CA PHE A 81 3.97 -3.63 5.86
C PHE A 81 4.20 -2.15 5.54
N LEU A 82 3.33 -1.25 6.04
CA LEU A 82 3.44 0.19 5.78
C LEU A 82 4.75 0.73 6.31
N GLU A 83 5.17 0.31 7.51
CA GLU A 83 6.45 0.68 8.07
C GLU A 83 7.60 0.21 7.18
N LYS A 84 7.61 -1.05 6.74
CA LYS A 84 8.64 -1.58 5.83
C LYS A 84 8.67 -0.82 4.51
N LEU A 85 7.52 -0.52 3.92
CA LEU A 85 7.42 0.19 2.65
C LEU A 85 7.89 1.63 2.79
N VAL A 86 7.46 2.36 3.83
CA VAL A 86 7.93 3.72 4.13
C VAL A 86 9.44 3.74 4.36
N ARG A 87 9.99 2.79 5.13
CA ARG A 87 11.44 2.66 5.32
C ARG A 87 12.17 2.44 3.98
N LYS A 88 11.64 1.60 3.09
CA LYS A 88 12.22 1.33 1.76
C LYS A 88 12.17 2.57 0.85
N ILE A 89 11.06 3.29 0.85
CA ILE A 89 10.90 4.53 0.07
C ILE A 89 11.84 5.62 0.61
N ARG A 90 11.93 5.80 1.93
CA ARG A 90 12.86 6.74 2.57
C ARG A 90 14.32 6.43 2.20
N ARG A 91 14.71 5.14 2.25
CA ARG A 91 16.05 4.69 1.81
C ARG A 91 16.31 4.97 0.34
N LYS A 92 15.34 4.69 -0.54
CA LYS A 92 15.46 4.98 -1.98
C LYS A 92 15.52 6.47 -2.31
N ARG A 93 14.88 7.32 -1.50
CA ARG A 93 14.92 8.78 -1.65
C ARG A 93 16.16 9.43 -1.04
N GLY A 94 17.09 8.65 -0.47
CA GLY A 94 18.32 9.19 0.13
C GLY A 94 18.09 10.13 1.31
N GLN A 95 16.88 10.19 1.87
CA GLN A 95 16.61 11.02 3.04
C GLN A 95 17.18 10.33 4.26
N ALA A 96 18.35 10.83 4.67
CA ALA A 96 18.97 10.52 5.93
C ALA A 96 17.97 10.72 7.08
N SER A 97 18.02 9.77 7.99
CA SER A 97 17.30 9.73 9.24
C SER A 97 17.37 11.08 9.98
N SER A 98 16.21 11.56 10.44
CA SER A 98 16.01 12.57 11.48
C SER A 98 15.79 14.04 11.03
N PRO A 99 14.64 14.66 11.37
CA PRO A 99 14.39 16.10 11.18
C PRO A 99 15.04 16.98 12.27
N LEU A 100 15.82 16.42 13.19
CA LEU A 100 16.44 17.20 14.29
C LEU A 100 17.76 17.87 13.90
N CYS A 101 18.32 17.60 12.72
CA CYS A 101 19.63 18.11 12.30
C CYS A 101 19.54 19.29 11.30
N SER A 102 18.44 20.04 11.27
CA SER A 102 18.31 21.24 10.41
C SER A 102 18.23 22.56 11.18
N LEU A 103 18.40 22.54 12.51
CA LEU A 103 18.32 23.74 13.36
C LEU A 103 19.68 24.24 13.89
N PHE A 104 20.79 23.66 13.44
CA PHE A 104 22.12 24.14 13.80
C PHE A 104 22.92 24.49 12.54
N ASN A 105 22.45 25.47 11.77
CA ASN A 105 23.38 26.29 11.01
C ASN A 105 22.79 27.65 10.66
N SER A 106 23.61 28.67 10.93
CA SER A 106 23.45 30.12 10.71
C SER A 106 22.65 30.89 11.76
#